data_AF-A0A7S7UVZ9-F1
#
_entry.id   AF-A0A7S7UVZ9-F1
#
_cell.length_a   1.000
_cell.length_b   1.000
_cell.length_c   1.000
_cell.angle_alpha   90.00
_cell.angle_beta   90.00
_cell.angle_gamma   90.00
#
_symmetry.space_group_name_H-M   'P 1'
#
loop_
_entity.id
_entity.type
_entity.pdbx_description
1 polymer ?
#
loop_
_entity_poly.entity_id
_entity_poly.type
_entity_poly.pdbx_seq_one_letter_code
_entity_poly.pdbx_strand_id
1 'polypeptide(L)'
;MDNEAGLYVARASEGQPEFLTDVASVRAAIRAGKPYYVYVLHRPDGRPFYVGKGVNLRVLDHEAEARNTTRLTHKLNVIRSLFRLKVSIHYHLDSFFEDEAEALARERQLIQIIGRHDLGTGPLTNQTDGGEGTSNPSEESRQRRRESLWGDAADPERQIANNYFRKLATVESVTLKPTSTWRSATALRRNRTVLKMTSRQAATLAASAIQNRILLEPGALIPRRLHVEGLEFIIENGVGNDVRVRRRPRANRFWRKADRA
;
A
#
# COMPACT_ATOMS: atom_id res chain seq x y z
N MET A 1 -11.16 33.56 12.69
CA MET A 1 -12.12 32.68 13.39
C MET A 1 -11.31 31.60 14.05
N ASP A 2 -10.57 32.06 15.05
CA ASP A 2 -9.75 31.26 15.91
C ASP A 2 -10.62 30.69 17.03
N ASN A 3 -10.15 29.60 17.63
CA ASN A 3 -10.63 28.99 18.88
C ASN A 3 -11.36 27.65 18.74
N GLU A 4 -10.63 26.59 18.36
CA GLU A 4 -10.97 25.21 18.76
C GLU A 4 -9.75 24.27 18.85
N ALA A 5 -8.54 24.81 19.02
CA ALA A 5 -7.32 24.02 19.25
C ALA A 5 -6.97 23.85 20.75
N GLY A 6 -7.84 24.33 21.65
CA GLY A 6 -7.61 24.40 23.11
C GLY A 6 -8.08 23.19 23.92
N LEU A 7 -8.52 22.10 23.29
CA LEU A 7 -9.13 20.96 23.99
C LEU A 7 -8.31 19.67 23.91
N TYR A 8 -6.98 19.76 24.04
CA TYR A 8 -6.09 18.60 24.30
C TYR A 8 -5.29 18.75 25.60
N VAL A 9 -5.77 19.57 26.53
CA VAL A 9 -5.21 19.66 27.89
C VAL A 9 -6.35 19.48 28.90
N ALA A 10 -6.90 18.28 28.98
CA ALA A 10 -7.63 17.84 30.17
C ALA A 10 -7.86 16.32 30.14
N ARG A 11 -7.34 15.66 31.17
CA ARG A 11 -7.53 14.26 31.60
C ARG A 11 -6.42 13.27 31.23
N ALA A 12 -5.25 13.50 31.79
CA ALA A 12 -4.50 12.48 32.51
C ALA A 12 -3.81 13.16 33.70
N SER A 13 -4.09 12.69 34.91
CA SER A 13 -3.35 13.07 36.13
C SER A 13 -1.97 12.39 36.12
N GLU A 14 -0.95 13.16 36.51
CA GLU A 14 0.47 12.84 36.74
C GLU A 14 1.43 12.89 35.53
N GLY A 15 2.28 13.93 35.53
CA GLY A 15 3.44 14.10 34.64
C GLY A 15 3.16 14.91 33.37
N GLN A 16 3.80 16.07 33.21
CA GLN A 16 3.96 16.65 31.86
C GLN A 16 4.77 15.66 31.00
N PRO A 17 4.43 15.44 29.72
CA PRO A 17 5.20 14.55 28.86
C PRO A 17 6.65 15.06 28.74
N GLU A 18 7.61 14.18 29.01
CA GLU A 18 9.03 14.52 28.89
C GLU A 18 9.39 14.64 27.40
N PHE A 19 9.72 15.85 26.96
CA PHE A 19 10.15 16.11 25.60
C PHE A 19 11.67 16.05 25.49
N LEU A 20 12.17 15.14 24.66
CA LEU A 20 13.56 15.06 24.26
C LEU A 20 13.77 15.98 23.05
N THR A 21 14.76 16.87 23.13
CA THR A 21 15.04 17.86 22.07
C THR A 21 16.36 17.62 21.35
N ASP A 22 17.21 16.75 21.91
CA ASP A 22 18.51 16.41 21.34
C ASP A 22 18.63 14.92 20.98
N VAL A 23 19.45 14.65 19.97
CA VAL A 23 19.64 13.30 19.42
C VAL A 23 20.34 12.36 20.41
N ALA A 24 21.19 12.87 21.29
CA ALA A 24 21.94 12.03 22.22
C ALA A 24 21.00 11.43 23.28
N SER A 25 20.12 12.24 23.85
CA SER A 25 19.10 11.81 24.81
C SER A 25 18.13 10.80 24.19
N VAL A 26 17.67 11.04 22.95
CA VAL A 26 16.81 10.09 22.22
C VAL A 26 17.53 8.74 22.04
N ARG A 27 18.80 8.76 21.63
CA ARG A 27 19.60 7.54 21.47
C ARG A 27 19.81 6.80 22.79
N ALA A 28 20.06 7.52 23.88
CA ALA A 28 20.24 6.94 25.20
C ALA A 28 18.95 6.24 25.67
N ALA A 29 17.80 6.92 25.55
CA ALA A 29 16.51 6.37 25.93
C ALA A 29 16.14 5.13 25.11
N ILE A 30 16.35 5.16 23.79
CA ILE A 30 16.09 3.99 22.92
C ILE A 30 16.99 2.81 23.29
N ARG A 31 18.28 3.05 23.57
CA ARG A 31 19.23 1.99 23.95
C ARG A 31 18.91 1.36 25.29
N ALA A 32 18.38 2.13 26.23
CA ALA A 32 17.95 1.65 27.54
C ALA A 32 16.56 0.97 27.49
N GLY A 33 15.79 1.22 26.44
CA GLY A 33 14.44 0.70 26.27
C GLY A 33 14.37 -0.70 25.66
N LYS A 34 13.15 -1.08 25.29
CA LYS A 34 12.84 -2.36 24.64
C LYS A 34 12.97 -2.27 23.11
N PRO A 35 13.00 -3.41 22.38
CA PRO A 35 13.22 -3.41 20.92
C PRO A 35 12.19 -2.60 20.13
N TYR A 36 10.95 -2.54 20.62
CA TYR A 36 9.85 -1.80 20.02
C TYR A 36 9.44 -0.64 20.91
N TYR A 37 9.06 0.48 20.31
CA TYR A 37 8.60 1.64 21.05
C TYR A 37 7.60 2.44 20.22
N VAL A 38 6.77 3.24 20.89
CA VAL A 38 5.87 4.19 20.23
C VAL A 38 6.34 5.60 20.57
N TYR A 39 6.35 6.47 19.57
CA TYR A 39 6.80 7.84 19.72
C TYR A 39 5.80 8.81 19.08
N VAL A 40 5.85 10.05 19.57
CA VAL A 40 5.10 11.17 19.04
C VAL A 40 6.06 12.31 18.72
N LEU A 41 5.97 12.82 17.50
CA LEU A 41 6.69 14.02 17.09
C LEU A 41 5.83 15.24 17.36
N HIS A 42 6.44 16.24 18.00
CA HIS A 42 5.80 17.47 18.39
C HIS A 42 6.47 18.68 17.76
N ARG A 43 5.67 19.70 17.50
CA ARG A 43 6.15 21.05 17.21
C ARG A 43 6.77 21.65 18.48
N PRO A 44 7.59 22.71 18.36
CA PRO A 44 8.18 23.39 19.52
C PRO A 44 7.15 23.90 20.55
N ASP A 45 5.94 24.22 20.09
CA ASP A 45 4.81 24.66 20.91
C ASP A 45 4.08 23.50 21.63
N GLY A 46 4.60 22.27 21.54
CA GLY A 46 4.04 21.08 22.19
C GLY A 46 2.89 20.44 21.44
N ARG A 47 2.51 20.93 20.25
CA ARG A 47 1.42 20.29 19.47
C ARG A 47 1.91 19.01 18.78
N PRO A 48 1.23 17.85 18.96
CA PRO A 48 1.58 16.62 18.27
C PRO A 48 1.24 16.76 16.78
N PHE A 49 2.10 16.23 15.91
CA PHE A 49 1.81 16.19 14.48
C PHE A 49 2.06 14.82 13.84
N TYR A 50 2.68 13.88 14.53
CA TYR A 50 2.87 12.53 14.00
C TYR A 50 3.05 11.51 15.12
N VAL A 51 2.40 10.36 14.99
CA VAL A 51 2.62 9.20 15.87
C VAL A 51 3.23 8.09 15.03
N GLY A 52 4.20 7.36 15.58
CA GLY A 52 4.75 6.21 14.91
C GLY A 52 5.26 5.13 15.84
N LYS A 53 5.21 3.88 15.36
CA LYS A 53 5.99 2.77 15.94
C LYS A 53 7.43 2.82 15.46
N GLY A 54 8.34 2.58 16.38
CA GLY A 54 9.79 2.62 16.24
C GLY A 54 10.44 1.25 16.48
N VAL A 55 11.53 1.01 15.76
CA VAL A 55 12.57 0.01 16.05
C VAL A 55 13.90 0.69 15.77
N ASN A 56 14.96 0.34 16.50
CA ASN A 56 16.26 1.00 16.39
C ASN A 56 16.11 2.53 16.48
N LEU A 57 16.65 3.29 15.52
CA LEU A 57 16.63 4.76 15.52
C LEU A 57 15.55 5.37 14.62
N ARG A 58 14.48 4.63 14.30
CA ARG A 58 13.43 5.03 13.35
C ARG A 58 12.83 6.42 13.61
N VAL A 59 12.72 6.82 14.87
CA VAL A 59 12.21 8.15 15.25
C VAL A 59 13.07 9.29 14.71
N LEU A 60 14.38 9.09 14.57
CA LEU A 60 15.33 10.08 14.06
C LEU A 60 15.40 10.09 12.53
N ASP A 61 15.03 8.98 11.89
CA ASP A 61 15.10 8.83 10.42
C ASP A 61 14.17 9.81 9.69
N HIS A 62 13.12 10.31 10.34
CA HIS A 62 12.17 11.25 9.70
C HIS A 62 12.82 12.58 9.30
N GLU A 63 13.74 13.08 10.12
CA GLU A 63 14.50 14.28 9.81
C GLU A 63 15.44 14.05 8.61
N ALA A 64 16.12 12.90 8.59
CA ALA A 64 16.98 12.51 7.48
C ALA A 64 16.18 12.30 6.18
N GLU A 65 15.02 11.64 6.27
CA GLU A 65 14.09 11.46 5.15
C GLU A 65 13.70 12.84 4.58
N ALA A 66 13.31 13.79 5.44
CA ALA A 66 12.88 15.12 5.03
C ALA A 66 13.96 15.92 4.28
N ARG A 67 15.25 15.70 4.60
CA ARG A 67 16.38 16.33 3.92
C ARG A 67 16.71 15.68 2.57
N ASN A 68 16.58 14.35 2.50
CA ASN A 68 17.17 13.56 1.41
C ASN A 68 16.17 13.07 0.36
N THR A 69 14.87 13.19 0.60
CA THR A 69 13.84 12.79 -0.38
C THR A 69 13.19 13.99 -1.07
N THR A 70 12.68 13.79 -2.28
CA THR A 70 11.82 14.75 -3.00
C THR A 70 10.32 14.51 -2.74
N ARG A 71 9.96 13.45 -2.00
CA ARG A 71 8.56 13.15 -1.66
C ARG A 71 7.90 14.33 -0.93
N LEU A 72 6.63 14.57 -1.26
CA LEU A 72 5.80 15.65 -0.73
C LEU A 72 4.68 15.07 0.13
N THR A 73 5.01 14.58 1.33
CA THR A 73 4.00 14.14 2.30
C THR A 73 3.76 15.23 3.34
N HIS A 74 2.56 15.27 3.93
CA HIS A 74 2.22 16.26 4.96
C HIS A 74 3.24 16.24 6.12
N LYS A 75 3.58 15.05 6.65
CA LYS A 75 4.62 14.83 7.67
C LYS A 75 5.94 15.52 7.29
N LEU A 76 6.48 15.21 6.11
CA LEU A 76 7.78 15.74 5.68
C LEU A 76 7.73 17.25 5.43
N ASN A 77 6.60 17.78 4.95
CA ASN A 77 6.42 19.20 4.74
C ASN A 77 6.39 19.98 6.07
N VAL A 78 5.79 19.40 7.12
CA VAL A 78 5.86 19.98 8.48
C VAL A 78 7.30 20.02 8.96
N ILE A 79 8.03 18.91 8.87
CA ILE A 79 9.45 18.83 9.26
C ILE A 79 10.31 19.86 8.50
N ARG A 80 10.18 19.92 7.17
CA ARG A 80 10.90 20.91 6.34
C ARG A 80 10.53 22.34 6.70
N SER A 81 9.28 22.60 7.09
CA SER A 81 8.85 23.92 7.55
C SER A 81 9.55 24.32 8.85
N LEU A 82 9.69 23.39 9.80
CA LEU A 82 10.41 23.63 11.05
C LEU A 82 11.90 23.91 10.79
N PHE A 83 12.53 23.18 9.86
CA PHE A 83 13.91 23.45 9.44
C PHE A 83 14.10 24.84 8.84
N ARG A 84 13.18 25.29 7.98
CA ARG A 84 13.22 26.65 7.41
C ARG A 84 13.11 27.73 8.49
N LEU A 85 12.30 27.47 9.53
CA LEU A 85 12.16 28.34 10.69
C LEU A 85 13.32 28.21 11.69
N LYS A 86 14.30 27.35 11.43
CA LYS A 86 15.44 27.06 12.31
C LYS A 86 15.02 26.62 13.72
N VAL A 87 13.91 25.90 13.82
CA VAL A 87 13.41 25.31 15.06
C VAL A 87 13.45 23.79 15.00
N SER A 88 13.76 23.17 16.12
CA SER A 88 13.86 21.71 16.24
C SER A 88 12.50 21.05 16.47
N ILE A 89 12.39 19.79 16.11
CA ILE A 89 11.26 18.92 16.47
C ILE A 89 11.48 18.45 17.91
N HIS A 90 10.40 18.29 18.67
CA HIS A 90 10.45 17.67 19.99
C HIS A 90 10.00 16.21 19.88
N TYR A 91 10.75 15.32 20.52
CA TYR A 91 10.52 13.90 20.55
C TYR A 91 9.89 13.49 21.86
N HIS A 92 8.79 12.75 21.81
CA HIS A 92 8.20 12.13 22.99
C HIS A 92 8.20 10.61 22.76
N LEU A 93 8.93 9.86 23.59
CA LEU A 93 8.93 8.40 23.57
C LEU A 93 7.85 7.94 24.54
N ASP A 94 6.67 7.59 24.02
CA ASP A 94 5.47 7.32 24.82
C ASP A 94 5.58 6.02 25.62
N SER A 95 6.06 4.94 24.98
CA SER A 95 6.09 3.61 25.60
C SER A 95 7.02 2.65 24.87
N PHE A 96 7.48 1.61 25.58
CA PHE A 96 8.40 0.58 25.10
C PHE A 96 7.81 -0.82 25.31
N PHE A 97 8.00 -1.71 24.34
CA PHE A 97 7.41 -3.05 24.28
C PHE A 97 8.41 -4.12 23.83
N GLU A 98 8.24 -5.34 24.36
CA GLU A 98 8.97 -6.52 23.87
C GLU A 98 8.31 -7.08 22.61
N ASP A 99 6.97 -7.02 22.55
CA ASP A 99 6.18 -7.51 21.44
C ASP A 99 5.80 -6.35 20.48
N GLU A 100 5.99 -6.60 19.19
CA GLU A 100 5.64 -5.66 18.13
C GLU A 100 4.13 -5.43 18.07
N ALA A 101 3.32 -6.45 18.33
CA ALA A 101 1.86 -6.33 18.26
C ALA A 101 1.32 -5.35 19.31
N GLU A 102 1.90 -5.33 20.51
CA GLU A 102 1.56 -4.38 21.57
C GLU A 102 1.93 -2.94 21.16
N ALA A 103 3.12 -2.73 20.60
CA ALA A 103 3.54 -1.42 20.11
C ALA A 103 2.61 -0.91 18.99
N LEU A 104 2.21 -1.80 18.07
CA LEU A 104 1.26 -1.49 17.00
C LEU A 104 -0.16 -1.20 17.54
N ALA A 105 -0.59 -1.87 18.60
CA ALA A 105 -1.86 -1.58 19.25
C ALA A 105 -1.83 -0.20 19.91
N ARG A 106 -0.74 0.14 20.61
CA ARG A 106 -0.55 1.45 21.23
C ARG A 106 -0.45 2.59 20.20
N GLU A 107 0.24 2.37 19.08
CA GLU A 107 0.29 3.33 17.96
C GLU A 107 -1.12 3.67 17.46
N ARG A 108 -1.95 2.65 17.18
CA ARG A 108 -3.34 2.84 16.75
C ARG A 108 -4.15 3.61 17.79
N GLN A 109 -4.01 3.24 19.06
CA GLN A 109 -4.71 3.88 20.17
C GLN A 109 -4.36 5.37 20.25
N LEU A 110 -3.08 5.75 20.16
CA LEU A 110 -2.67 7.15 20.18
C LEU A 110 -3.18 7.94 18.98
N ILE A 111 -3.13 7.35 17.77
CA ILE A 111 -3.66 8.00 16.56
C ILE A 111 -5.16 8.26 16.72
N GLN A 112 -5.90 7.30 17.26
CA GLN A 112 -7.33 7.44 17.52
C GLN A 112 -7.62 8.50 18.60
N ILE A 113 -6.84 8.51 19.68
CA ILE A 113 -7.01 9.45 20.79
C ILE A 113 -6.70 10.88 20.37
N ILE A 114 -5.64 11.11 19.60
CA ILE A 114 -5.19 12.47 19.21
C ILE A 114 -5.92 12.97 17.96
N GLY A 115 -6.30 12.06 17.05
CA GLY A 115 -7.05 12.38 15.85
C GLY A 115 -6.19 12.83 14.66
N ARG A 116 -6.68 12.54 13.46
CA ARG A 116 -6.00 12.79 12.19
C ARG A 116 -6.50 14.05 11.49
N HIS A 117 -5.58 14.77 10.87
CA HIS A 117 -5.85 16.01 10.15
C HIS A 117 -6.70 15.76 8.90
N ASP A 118 -6.43 14.70 8.15
CA ASP A 118 -7.16 14.40 6.91
C ASP A 118 -8.62 13.96 7.16
N LEU A 119 -8.91 13.49 8.38
CA LEU A 119 -10.27 13.17 8.82
C LEU A 119 -10.95 14.32 9.59
N GLY A 120 -10.25 15.45 9.79
CA GLY A 120 -10.75 16.57 10.60
C GLY A 120 -10.92 16.24 12.09
N THR A 121 -10.28 15.19 12.59
CA THR A 121 -10.44 14.71 13.99
C THR A 121 -9.31 15.15 14.91
N GLY A 122 -8.21 15.69 14.36
CA GLY A 122 -7.08 16.15 15.15
C GLY A 122 -5.88 16.61 14.31
N PRO A 123 -4.73 16.91 14.93
CA PRO A 123 -3.60 17.53 14.26
C PRO A 123 -2.65 16.55 13.55
N LEU A 124 -2.85 15.23 13.69
CA LEU A 124 -1.87 14.26 13.19
C LEU A 124 -1.82 14.21 11.67
N THR A 125 -0.59 14.18 11.16
CA THR A 125 -0.25 14.07 9.73
C THR A 125 -0.22 12.62 9.23
N ASN A 126 -0.54 11.66 10.10
CA ASN A 126 -0.70 10.25 9.79
C ASN A 126 -1.73 10.06 8.67
N GLN A 127 -1.42 9.18 7.70
CA GLN A 127 -2.29 8.89 6.55
C GLN A 127 -2.99 7.52 6.67
N THR A 128 -2.84 6.87 7.80
CA THR A 128 -3.44 5.57 8.15
C THR A 128 -3.81 5.59 9.63
N ASP A 129 -4.63 4.64 10.06
CA ASP A 129 -5.01 4.49 11.47
C ASP A 129 -3.90 3.87 12.34
N GLY A 130 -2.70 3.66 11.77
CA GLY A 130 -1.59 2.94 12.42
C GLY A 130 -1.69 1.42 12.30
N GLY A 131 -0.66 0.73 12.80
CA GLY A 131 -0.55 -0.72 12.72
C GLY A 131 0.25 -1.25 11.54
N GLU A 132 0.16 -2.57 11.32
CA GLU A 132 0.82 -3.19 10.16
C GLU A 132 0.16 -2.75 8.84
N GLY A 133 0.99 -2.23 7.93
CA GLY A 133 0.61 -1.94 6.55
C GLY A 133 -0.30 -0.73 6.34
N THR A 134 -0.92 -0.66 5.16
CA THR A 134 -1.85 0.42 4.77
C THR A 134 -3.26 0.13 5.29
N SER A 135 -3.42 0.06 6.60
CA SER A 135 -4.73 -0.08 7.24
C SER A 135 -5.48 1.25 7.15
N ASN A 136 -6.61 1.26 6.44
CA ASN A 136 -7.44 2.45 6.18
C ASN A 136 -6.67 3.70 5.67
N PRO A 137 -6.06 3.63 4.47
CA PRO A 137 -5.32 4.75 3.91
C PRO A 137 -6.24 5.94 3.65
N SER A 138 -5.71 7.15 3.83
CA SER A 138 -6.41 8.41 3.57
C SER A 138 -7.09 8.45 2.19
N GLU A 139 -8.19 9.19 2.05
CA GLU A 139 -8.87 9.37 0.75
C GLU A 139 -7.90 9.89 -0.31
N GLU A 140 -7.03 10.83 0.03
CA GLU A 140 -5.99 11.34 -0.85
C GLU A 140 -5.02 10.24 -1.30
N SER A 141 -4.60 9.34 -0.39
CA SER A 141 -3.74 8.20 -0.73
C SER A 141 -4.47 7.18 -1.61
N ARG A 142 -5.76 6.93 -1.35
CA ARG A 142 -6.63 6.12 -2.20
C ARG A 142 -6.79 6.74 -3.59
N GLN A 143 -6.97 8.05 -3.66
CA GLN A 143 -7.12 8.79 -4.91
C GLN A 143 -5.84 8.78 -5.73
N ARG A 144 -4.67 9.11 -5.15
CA ARG A 144 -3.37 9.01 -5.83
C ARG A 144 -3.11 7.59 -6.35
N ARG A 145 -3.51 6.56 -5.57
CA ARG A 145 -3.40 5.17 -6.03
C ARG A 145 -4.34 4.90 -7.20
N ARG A 146 -5.60 5.36 -7.15
CA ARG A 146 -6.55 5.25 -8.28
C ARG A 146 -6.03 5.95 -9.53
N GLU A 147 -5.54 7.18 -9.41
CA GLU A 147 -4.93 7.95 -10.49
C GLU A 147 -3.68 7.28 -11.05
N SER A 148 -2.82 6.68 -10.21
CA SER A 148 -1.66 5.92 -10.72
C SER A 148 -2.05 4.67 -11.53
N LEU A 149 -3.27 4.17 -11.32
CA LEU A 149 -3.84 3.06 -12.06
C LEU A 149 -4.67 3.52 -13.27
N TRP A 150 -4.97 4.82 -13.38
CA TRP A 150 -5.86 5.44 -14.36
C TRP A 150 -5.17 6.57 -15.12
N GLY A 151 -5.02 6.43 -16.44
CA GLY A 151 -4.43 7.47 -17.28
C GLY A 151 -3.25 6.96 -18.11
N ASP A 152 -2.50 7.89 -18.69
CA ASP A 152 -1.32 7.57 -19.48
C ASP A 152 -0.21 7.15 -18.52
N ALA A 153 0.01 5.84 -18.42
CA ALA A 153 1.05 5.29 -17.58
C ALA A 153 2.40 5.89 -18.00
N ALA A 154 3.26 6.31 -17.07
CA ALA A 154 4.62 6.75 -17.43
C ALA A 154 5.44 5.61 -18.09
N ASP A 155 5.02 4.36 -17.86
CA ASP A 155 5.59 3.14 -18.43
C ASP A 155 5.05 2.89 -19.85
N PRO A 156 5.90 2.95 -20.89
CA PRO A 156 5.49 2.74 -22.28
C PRO A 156 4.81 1.39 -22.53
N GLU A 157 5.25 0.31 -21.87
CA GLU A 157 4.67 -1.02 -22.08
C GLU A 157 3.23 -1.07 -21.52
N ARG A 158 2.98 -0.39 -20.39
CA ARG A 158 1.63 -0.23 -19.86
C ARG A 158 0.75 0.67 -20.71
N GLN A 159 1.30 1.69 -21.36
CA GLN A 159 0.53 2.53 -22.28
C GLN A 159 -0.01 1.71 -23.46
N ILE A 160 0.78 0.80 -24.02
CA ILE A 160 0.36 -0.10 -25.11
C ILE A 160 -0.83 -0.97 -24.66
N ALA A 161 -0.72 -1.59 -23.48
CA ALA A 161 -1.83 -2.35 -22.91
C ALA A 161 -3.08 -1.49 -22.71
N ASN A 162 -2.93 -0.29 -22.14
CA ASN A 162 -4.03 0.66 -21.90
C ASN A 162 -4.72 1.05 -23.21
N ASN A 163 -3.95 1.42 -24.23
CA ASN A 163 -4.47 1.85 -25.53
C ASN A 163 -5.19 0.70 -26.26
N TYR A 164 -4.64 -0.51 -26.22
CA TYR A 164 -5.31 -1.67 -26.80
C TYR A 164 -6.61 -2.00 -26.07
N PHE A 165 -6.61 -1.97 -24.73
CA PHE A 165 -7.77 -2.33 -23.94
C PHE A 165 -8.90 -1.29 -24.04
N ARG A 166 -8.56 0.00 -24.14
CA ARG A 166 -9.52 1.09 -24.39
C ARG A 166 -10.30 0.90 -25.69
N LYS A 167 -9.73 0.23 -26.71
CA LYS A 167 -10.43 -0.14 -27.96
C LYS A 167 -11.48 -1.22 -27.75
N LEU A 168 -11.36 -2.04 -26.69
CA LEU A 168 -12.25 -3.17 -26.41
C LEU A 168 -13.34 -2.81 -25.39
N ALA A 169 -13.03 -1.99 -24.38
CA ALA A 169 -13.99 -1.56 -23.38
C ALA A 169 -13.55 -0.27 -22.67
N THR A 170 -14.54 0.51 -22.25
CA THR A 170 -14.34 1.66 -21.35
C THR A 170 -14.16 1.16 -19.92
N VAL A 171 -12.90 1.04 -19.46
CA VAL A 171 -12.57 0.52 -18.12
C VAL A 171 -11.51 1.36 -17.42
N GLU A 172 -11.67 1.54 -16.10
CA GLU A 172 -10.78 2.37 -15.26
C GLU A 172 -9.38 1.81 -15.02
N SER A 173 -9.17 0.53 -15.28
CA SER A 173 -7.87 -0.11 -15.08
C SER A 173 -7.74 -1.33 -15.98
N VAL A 174 -6.53 -1.57 -16.49
CA VAL A 174 -6.24 -2.74 -17.32
C VAL A 174 -5.68 -3.88 -16.48
N THR A 175 -6.10 -5.10 -16.80
CA THR A 175 -5.76 -6.32 -16.03
C THR A 175 -4.59 -7.09 -16.64
N LEU A 176 -3.81 -6.41 -17.47
CA LEU A 176 -2.68 -6.95 -18.20
C LEU A 176 -1.41 -6.34 -17.60
N LYS A 177 -0.42 -7.19 -17.32
CA LYS A 177 0.92 -6.72 -16.98
C LYS A 177 1.92 -7.12 -18.06
N PRO A 178 2.87 -6.25 -18.40
CA PRO A 178 3.99 -6.65 -19.22
C PRO A 178 4.78 -7.77 -18.52
N THR A 179 5.15 -8.81 -19.26
CA THR A 179 5.86 -9.96 -18.66
C THR A 179 7.27 -9.60 -18.21
N SER A 180 7.88 -8.57 -18.79
CA SER A 180 9.15 -7.94 -18.37
C SER A 180 9.17 -7.56 -16.88
N THR A 181 8.05 -7.04 -16.37
CA THR A 181 7.90 -6.60 -14.97
C THR A 181 7.41 -7.71 -14.03
N TRP A 182 7.02 -8.86 -14.59
CA TRP A 182 6.34 -9.92 -13.87
C TRP A 182 7.33 -10.91 -13.23
N ARG A 183 7.66 -10.67 -11.95
CA ARG A 183 8.73 -11.40 -11.23
C ARG A 183 8.38 -12.83 -10.80
N SER A 184 7.09 -13.20 -10.69
CA SER A 184 6.69 -14.57 -10.36
C SER A 184 5.23 -14.83 -10.71
N ALA A 185 4.97 -15.81 -11.58
CA ALA A 185 3.63 -16.30 -11.83
C ALA A 185 3.20 -17.24 -10.70
N THR A 186 2.65 -16.67 -9.63
CA THR A 186 1.94 -17.47 -8.63
C THR A 186 0.90 -18.33 -9.33
N ALA A 187 0.83 -19.61 -8.95
CA ALA A 187 -0.21 -20.49 -9.44
C ALA A 187 -1.59 -19.85 -9.20
N LEU A 188 -2.40 -19.76 -10.25
CA LEU A 188 -3.77 -19.29 -10.12
C LEU A 188 -4.50 -20.17 -9.09
N ARG A 189 -5.29 -19.58 -8.20
CA ARG A 189 -6.14 -20.29 -7.24
C ARG A 189 -7.59 -19.97 -7.58
N ARG A 190 -8.49 -20.95 -7.46
CA ARG A 190 -9.91 -20.66 -7.68
C ARG A 190 -10.43 -19.84 -6.50
N ASN A 191 -11.17 -18.78 -6.77
CA ASN A 191 -11.87 -18.04 -5.72
C ASN A 191 -12.92 -18.95 -5.04
N ARG A 192 -13.03 -18.85 -3.71
CA ARG A 192 -13.96 -19.68 -2.91
C ARG A 192 -15.42 -19.37 -3.24
N THR A 193 -15.70 -18.12 -3.55
CA THR A 193 -17.00 -17.58 -3.93
C THR A 193 -17.04 -17.31 -5.44
N VAL A 194 -18.20 -17.54 -6.05
CA VAL A 194 -18.45 -17.15 -7.43
C VAL A 194 -18.70 -15.65 -7.47
N LEU A 195 -17.82 -14.90 -8.13
CA LEU A 195 -17.97 -13.47 -8.32
C LEU A 195 -18.73 -13.20 -9.63
N LYS A 196 -19.59 -12.18 -9.61
CA LYS A 196 -20.26 -11.70 -10.84
C LYS A 196 -19.19 -11.13 -11.78
N MET A 197 -19.19 -11.58 -13.03
CA MET A 197 -18.21 -11.11 -14.00
C MET A 197 -18.44 -9.63 -14.32
N THR A 198 -17.37 -8.84 -14.20
CA THR A 198 -17.32 -7.42 -14.53
C THR A 198 -17.03 -7.21 -16.01
N SER A 199 -17.41 -6.06 -16.57
CA SER A 199 -17.08 -5.67 -17.96
C SER A 199 -15.57 -5.70 -18.21
N ARG A 200 -14.76 -5.38 -17.18
CA ARG A 200 -13.31 -5.47 -17.23
C ARG A 200 -12.83 -6.89 -17.48
N GLN A 201 -13.31 -7.87 -16.71
CA GLN A 201 -12.96 -9.28 -16.90
C GLN A 201 -13.41 -9.81 -18.26
N ALA A 202 -14.61 -9.42 -18.72
CA ALA A 202 -15.12 -9.80 -20.04
C ALA A 202 -14.19 -9.29 -21.16
N ALA A 203 -13.80 -8.01 -21.10
CA ALA A 203 -12.87 -7.40 -22.04
C ALA A 203 -11.49 -8.08 -22.00
N THR A 204 -11.01 -8.51 -20.82
CA THR A 204 -9.74 -9.23 -20.70
C THR A 204 -9.76 -10.56 -21.44
N LEU A 205 -10.85 -11.31 -21.29
CA LEU A 205 -11.02 -12.58 -21.97
C LEU A 205 -11.14 -12.40 -23.48
N ALA A 206 -11.90 -11.40 -23.92
CA ALA A 206 -12.00 -11.03 -25.33
C ALA A 206 -10.64 -10.61 -25.91
N ALA A 207 -9.88 -9.78 -25.20
CA ALA A 207 -8.53 -9.37 -25.59
C ALA A 207 -7.62 -10.57 -25.85
N SER A 208 -7.57 -11.51 -24.91
CA SER A 208 -6.75 -12.71 -25.07
C SER A 208 -7.27 -13.61 -26.20
N ALA A 209 -8.58 -13.78 -26.34
CA ALA A 209 -9.16 -14.56 -27.42
C ALA A 209 -8.84 -13.96 -28.79
N ILE A 210 -8.97 -12.64 -28.97
CA ILE A 210 -8.63 -11.93 -30.20
C ILE A 210 -7.15 -12.13 -30.54
N GLN A 211 -6.24 -11.86 -29.60
CA GLN A 211 -4.80 -11.96 -29.86
C GLN A 211 -4.31 -13.40 -30.09
N ASN A 212 -5.00 -14.39 -29.51
CA ASN A 212 -4.71 -15.80 -29.75
C ASN A 212 -5.54 -16.41 -30.88
N ARG A 213 -6.38 -15.63 -31.56
CA ARG A 213 -7.27 -16.06 -32.67
C ARG A 213 -8.20 -17.21 -32.27
N ILE A 214 -8.82 -17.10 -31.10
CA ILE A 214 -9.70 -18.11 -30.51
C ILE A 214 -11.14 -17.64 -30.63
N LEU A 215 -12.00 -18.50 -31.19
CA LEU A 215 -13.44 -18.30 -31.16
C LEU A 215 -13.96 -18.51 -29.73
N LEU A 216 -14.75 -17.56 -29.24
CA LEU A 216 -15.36 -17.65 -27.91
C LEU A 216 -16.62 -18.50 -27.96
N GLU A 217 -16.46 -19.78 -27.58
CA GLU A 217 -17.55 -20.75 -27.46
C GLU A 217 -17.47 -21.50 -26.11
N PRO A 218 -18.56 -22.16 -25.67
CA PRO A 218 -18.54 -22.95 -24.44
C PRO A 218 -17.40 -23.98 -24.42
N GLY A 219 -16.49 -23.86 -23.46
CA GLY A 219 -15.33 -24.74 -23.31
C GLY A 219 -14.04 -24.25 -23.99
N ALA A 220 -14.07 -23.11 -24.69
CA ALA A 220 -12.88 -22.50 -25.26
C ALA A 220 -11.78 -22.27 -24.21
N LEU A 221 -10.55 -22.65 -24.55
CA LEU A 221 -9.38 -22.48 -23.69
C LEU A 221 -8.70 -21.15 -24.01
N ILE A 222 -8.92 -20.14 -23.17
CA ILE A 222 -8.34 -18.80 -23.37
C ILE A 222 -6.99 -18.71 -22.65
N PRO A 223 -5.86 -18.48 -23.36
CA PRO A 223 -4.56 -18.36 -22.75
C PRO A 223 -4.47 -17.16 -21.81
N ARG A 224 -3.61 -17.27 -20.79
CA ARG A 224 -3.31 -16.16 -19.88
C ARG A 224 -2.36 -15.14 -20.50
N ARG A 225 -1.62 -15.55 -21.54
CA ARG A 225 -0.62 -14.74 -22.25
C ARG A 225 -1.20 -14.28 -23.58
N LEU A 226 -0.85 -13.06 -23.97
CA LEU A 226 -1.22 -12.46 -25.24
C LEU A 226 -0.12 -11.50 -25.68
N HIS A 227 -0.05 -11.24 -26.97
CA HIS A 227 0.87 -10.26 -27.54
C HIS A 227 0.08 -9.07 -28.05
N VAL A 228 0.55 -7.86 -27.76
CA VAL A 228 -0.03 -6.61 -28.26
C VAL A 228 1.11 -5.74 -28.73
N GLU A 229 1.08 -5.35 -30.00
CA GLU A 229 2.11 -4.50 -30.64
C GLU A 229 3.55 -5.03 -30.42
N GLY A 230 3.72 -6.36 -30.49
CA GLY A 230 5.02 -7.03 -30.35
C GLY A 230 5.47 -7.26 -28.90
N LEU A 231 4.77 -6.73 -27.90
CA LEU A 231 5.06 -6.97 -26.49
C LEU A 231 4.18 -8.09 -25.92
N GLU A 232 4.77 -8.90 -25.03
CA GLU A 232 4.06 -9.96 -24.33
C GLU A 232 3.45 -9.44 -23.02
N PHE A 233 2.16 -9.71 -22.85
CA PHE A 233 1.40 -9.39 -21.65
C PHE A 233 0.84 -10.65 -21.01
N ILE A 234 0.58 -10.56 -19.71
CA ILE A 234 -0.04 -11.62 -18.93
C ILE A 234 -1.25 -11.10 -18.17
N ILE A 235 -2.35 -11.84 -18.21
CA ILE A 235 -3.53 -11.57 -17.41
C ILE A 235 -3.17 -11.79 -15.93
N GLU A 236 -3.45 -10.77 -15.11
CA GLU A 236 -3.18 -10.79 -13.69
C GLU A 236 -3.93 -11.88 -12.93
N ASN A 237 -3.39 -12.26 -11.78
CA ASN A 237 -3.96 -13.32 -10.93
C ASN A 237 -5.40 -13.03 -10.50
N GLY A 238 -5.82 -11.77 -10.31
CA GLY A 238 -7.21 -11.45 -9.96
C GLY A 238 -8.20 -12.02 -10.97
N VAL A 239 -8.11 -11.58 -12.23
CA VAL A 239 -8.93 -12.10 -13.33
C VAL A 239 -8.63 -13.57 -13.59
N GLY A 240 -7.35 -13.97 -13.58
CA GLY A 240 -6.94 -15.35 -13.81
C GLY A 240 -7.57 -16.34 -12.81
N ASN A 241 -7.74 -15.96 -11.56
CA ASN A 241 -8.35 -16.78 -10.50
C ASN A 241 -9.85 -16.99 -10.73
N ASP A 242 -10.53 -15.97 -11.26
CA ASP A 242 -11.96 -16.01 -11.57
C ASP A 242 -12.27 -16.91 -12.77
N VAL A 243 -11.36 -16.93 -13.75
CA VAL A 243 -11.58 -17.62 -15.04
C VAL A 243 -10.90 -18.99 -15.13
N ARG A 244 -10.28 -19.46 -14.04
CA ARG A 244 -9.57 -20.75 -14.00
C ARG A 244 -10.54 -21.93 -14.02
N VAL A 245 -10.67 -22.59 -15.17
CA VAL A 245 -11.34 -23.90 -15.29
C VAL A 245 -10.32 -25.02 -14.98
N ARG A 246 -10.72 -26.06 -14.25
CA ARG A 246 -9.88 -27.26 -14.04
C ARG A 246 -9.54 -27.85 -15.43
N ARG A 247 -8.26 -28.08 -15.72
CA ARG A 247 -7.91 -29.17 -16.65
C ARG A 247 -8.55 -30.43 -16.07
N ARG A 248 -9.52 -31.04 -16.77
CA ARG A 248 -9.89 -32.43 -16.43
C ARG A 248 -8.59 -33.25 -16.52
N PRO A 249 -8.31 -34.16 -15.57
CA PRO A 249 -7.28 -35.17 -15.81
C PRO A 249 -7.64 -35.84 -17.13
N ARG A 250 -6.65 -36.08 -18.00
CA ARG A 250 -6.89 -36.89 -19.21
C ARG A 250 -7.43 -38.24 -18.75
N ALA A 251 -8.74 -38.42 -18.85
CA ALA A 251 -9.32 -39.74 -18.90
C ALA A 251 -8.81 -40.38 -20.20
N ASN A 252 -8.41 -41.65 -20.09
CA ASN A 252 -7.96 -42.55 -21.16
C ASN A 252 -6.53 -42.36 -21.69
N ARG A 253 -5.60 -43.05 -21.03
CA ARG A 253 -4.68 -43.99 -21.70
C ARG A 253 -4.61 -45.31 -20.94
N PHE A 254 -5.74 -46.03 -20.93
CA PHE A 254 -5.67 -47.48 -21.07
C PHE A 254 -5.30 -47.75 -22.53
N TRP A 255 -4.11 -48.31 -22.73
CA TRP A 255 -3.80 -49.43 -23.63
C TRP A 255 -2.28 -49.62 -23.56
N ARG A 256 -1.86 -50.60 -22.76
CA ARG A 256 -0.62 -51.34 -22.98
C ARG A 256 -0.77 -52.14 -24.27
N LYS A 257 0.25 -52.09 -25.11
CA LYS A 257 0.82 -53.17 -25.94
C LYS A 257 2.15 -52.58 -26.45
N ALA A 258 3.32 -53.13 -26.10
CA ALA A 258 3.92 -54.28 -26.81
C ALA A 258 3.76 -54.03 -28.32
N ASP A 259 4.78 -53.54 -29.03
CA ASP A 259 5.98 -54.32 -29.31
C ASP A 259 7.23 -53.45 -29.46
N ARG A 260 8.33 -53.93 -28.86
CA ARG A 260 9.70 -53.68 -29.31
C ARG A 260 10.06 -54.82 -30.25
N ALA A 261 10.70 -54.50 -31.37
CA ALA A 261 11.77 -55.36 -31.88
C ALA A 261 13.00 -55.15 -30.98
#